data_AF-A0AAT9IQX4-F1
#
_entry.id   AF-A0AAT9IQX4-F1
#
_cell.length_a   1.000
_cell.length_b   1.000
_cell.length_c   1.000
_cell.angle_alpha   90.00
_cell.angle_beta   90.00
_cell.angle_gamma   90.00
#
_symmetry.space_group_name_H-M   'P 1'
#
loop_
_entity.id
_entity.type
_entity.pdbx_description
1 polymer ?
#
loop_
_entity_poly.entity_id
_entity_poly.type
_entity_poly.pdbx_seq_one_letter_code
_entity_poly.pdbx_strand_id
1 'polypeptide(L)'
;MTHVVSTSEQRPPRFGFIVSKQVGGAVVRNTVRRRLKAICAEALPDVRVGADVVIRALPAAASADFATLRAEVVRCLERKAAA
;
A
#
# COMPACT_ATOMS: atom_id res chain seq x y z
N MET A 1 2.80 -7.96 2.54
CA MET A 1 1.55 -8.66 2.95
C MET A 1 0.50 -7.59 3.21
N THR A 2 -0.57 -7.58 2.42
CA THR A 2 -1.60 -6.53 2.44
C THR A 2 -2.81 -7.01 3.24
N HIS A 3 -3.23 -6.22 4.22
CA HIS A 3 -4.42 -6.42 5.03
C HIS A 3 -5.47 -5.39 4.64
N VAL A 4 -6.71 -5.82 4.49
CA VAL A 4 -7.84 -4.95 4.15
C VAL A 4 -8.94 -5.22 5.14
N VAL A 5 -9.45 -4.16 5.76
CA VAL A 5 -10.62 -4.18 6.64
C VAL A 5 -11.64 -3.23 6.02
N SER A 6 -12.85 -3.71 5.75
CA SER A 6 -13.95 -2.86 5.29
C SER A 6 -14.75 -2.36 6.48
N THR A 7 -14.96 -1.05 6.58
CA THR A 7 -15.95 -0.45 7.49
C THR A 7 -17.23 -0.08 6.72
N SER A 8 -18.36 0.01 7.42
CA SER A 8 -19.63 0.49 6.88
C SER A 8 -19.71 2.02 6.80
N GLU A 9 -18.67 2.73 7.23
CA GLU A 9 -18.62 4.19 7.15
C GLU A 9 -18.47 4.68 5.70
N GLN A 10 -19.32 5.62 5.30
CA GLN A 10 -19.21 6.30 4.00
C GLN A 10 -18.12 7.38 4.04
N ARG A 11 -16.86 6.96 3.93
CA ARG A 11 -15.70 7.85 3.92
C ARG A 11 -14.68 7.45 2.84
N PRO A 12 -13.79 8.36 2.43
CA PRO A 12 -12.69 8.00 1.54
C PRO A 12 -11.85 6.85 2.12
N PRO A 13 -11.33 5.97 1.25
CA PRO A 13 -10.48 4.86 1.69
C PRO A 13 -9.21 5.39 2.37
N ARG A 14 -8.77 4.71 3.42
CA ARG A 14 -7.56 5.07 4.19
C ARG A 14 -6.47 4.04 3.95
N PHE A 15 -5.22 4.52 3.88
CA PHE A 15 -4.05 3.69 3.66
C PHE A 15 -3.06 3.83 4.81
N GLY A 16 -2.78 2.72 5.48
CA GLY A 16 -1.72 2.56 6.46
C GLY A 16 -0.50 1.87 5.85
N PHE A 17 0.71 2.34 6.19
CA PHE A 17 1.96 1.76 5.69
C PHE A 17 2.86 1.33 6.85
N ILE A 18 3.13 0.03 6.93
CA ILE A 18 4.05 -0.57 7.90
C ILE A 18 5.37 -0.87 7.18
N VAL A 19 6.42 -0.14 7.55
CA VAL A 19 7.78 -0.34 7.02
C VAL A 19 8.73 -0.60 8.18
N SER A 20 9.06 -1.87 8.41
CA SER A 20 9.87 -2.30 9.56
C SER A 20 11.35 -1.96 9.37
N LYS A 21 12.14 -2.05 10.46
CA LYS A 21 13.60 -1.87 10.42
C LYS A 21 14.30 -2.88 9.50
N GLN A 22 13.71 -4.07 9.29
CA GLN A 22 14.25 -5.12 8.42
C GLN A 22 14.27 -4.73 6.93
N VAL A 23 13.50 -3.71 6.53
CA VAL A 23 13.52 -3.17 5.16
C VAL A 23 14.77 -2.34 4.90
N GLY A 24 15.33 -1.69 5.93
CA GLY A 24 16.56 -0.91 5.81
C GLY A 24 16.59 0.31 6.72
N GLY A 25 17.59 1.16 6.49
CA GLY A 25 17.75 2.43 7.20
C GLY A 25 16.62 3.43 6.96
N ALA A 26 16.62 4.55 7.68
CA ALA A 26 15.56 5.55 7.60
C ALA A 26 15.29 6.04 6.17
N VAL A 27 16.34 6.30 5.38
CA VAL A 27 16.23 6.78 4.00
C VAL A 27 15.54 5.77 3.08
N VAL A 28 15.95 4.50 3.15
CA VAL A 28 15.34 3.40 2.38
C VAL A 28 13.87 3.25 2.75
N ARG A 29 13.55 3.22 4.06
CA ARG A 29 12.17 3.09 4.53
C ARG A 29 11.29 4.25 4.11
N ASN A 30 11.80 5.48 4.17
CA ASN A 30 11.07 6.67 3.75
C ASN A 30 10.85 6.69 2.23
N THR A 31 11.82 6.21 1.47
CA THR A 31 11.70 6.06 0.01
C THR A 31 10.61 5.06 -0.34
N VAL A 32 10.64 3.88 0.28
CA VAL A 32 9.58 2.86 0.10
C VAL A 32 8.22 3.42 0.50
N ARG A 33 8.11 4.08 1.66
CA ARG A 33 6.85 4.72 2.10
C ARG A 33 6.34 5.75 1.10
N ARG A 34 7.22 6.60 0.54
CA ARG A 34 6.85 7.62 -0.45
C ARG A 34 6.38 6.98 -1.76
N ARG A 35 7.06 5.94 -2.24
CA ARG A 35 6.66 5.18 -3.44
C ARG A 35 5.29 4.53 -3.26
N LEU A 36 5.07 3.86 -2.12
CA LEU A 36 3.77 3.25 -1.80
C LEU A 36 2.64 4.27 -1.73
N LYS A 37 2.88 5.45 -1.13
CA LYS A 37 1.90 6.54 -1.12
C LYS A 37 1.50 7.00 -2.52
N ALA A 38 2.48 7.18 -3.42
CA ALA A 38 2.20 7.61 -4.79
C ALA A 38 1.32 6.58 -5.52
N ILE A 39 1.67 5.29 -5.43
CA ILE A 39 0.89 4.21 -6.04
C ILE A 39 -0.54 4.16 -5.48
N CYS A 40 -0.70 4.25 -4.16
CA CYS A 40 -2.04 4.22 -3.54
C CYS A 40 -2.86 5.48 -3.85
N ALA A 41 -2.22 6.62 -4.11
CA ALA A 41 -2.92 7.83 -4.55
C ALA A 41 -3.47 7.68 -5.97
N GLU A 42 -2.73 7.02 -6.87
CA GLU A 42 -3.21 6.68 -8.22
C GLU A 42 -4.39 5.68 -8.17
N ALA A 43 -4.32 4.68 -7.29
CA ALA A 43 -5.33 3.64 -7.17
C ALA A 43 -6.55 4.05 -6.32
N LEU A 44 -6.58 5.26 -5.77
CA LEU A 44 -7.66 5.75 -4.91
C LEU A 44 -9.06 5.62 -5.53
N PRO A 45 -9.26 5.94 -6.83
CA PRO A 45 -10.59 5.84 -7.47
C PRO A 45 -11.13 4.42 -7.56
N ASP A 46 -10.26 3.41 -7.55
CA ASP A 46 -10.62 2.00 -7.78
C ASP A 46 -10.90 1.24 -6.48
N VAL A 47 -10.73 1.89 -5.32
CA VAL A 47 -10.85 1.29 -4.00
C VAL A 47 -12.20 1.61 -3.39
N ARG A 48 -12.85 0.58 -2.81
CA ARG A 48 -14.16 0.72 -2.17
C ARG A 48 -14.18 1.83 -1.10
N VAL A 49 -15.25 2.63 -1.11
CA VAL A 49 -15.55 3.60 -0.05
C VAL A 49 -15.63 2.89 1.31
N GLY A 50 -15.04 3.47 2.35
CA GLY A 50 -14.99 2.85 3.68
C GLY A 50 -13.96 1.73 3.82
N ALA A 51 -13.04 1.53 2.85
CA ALA A 51 -11.95 0.58 3.02
C ALA A 51 -10.81 1.15 3.88
N ASP A 52 -10.33 0.36 4.84
CA ASP A 52 -9.06 0.56 5.53
C ASP A 52 -8.05 -0.46 5.02
N VAL A 53 -7.05 0.03 4.29
CA VAL A 53 -6.01 -0.80 3.68
C VAL A 53 -4.71 -0.60 4.43
N VAL A 54 -4.11 -1.69 4.92
CA VAL A 54 -2.79 -1.67 5.56
C VAL A 54 -1.80 -2.48 4.72
N ILE A 55 -0.76 -1.81 4.24
CA ILE A 55 0.30 -2.40 3.42
C ILE A 55 1.55 -2.58 4.29
N ARG A 56 1.94 -3.84 4.51
CA ARG A 56 3.23 -4.19 5.12
C ARG A 56 4.29 -4.40 4.05
N ALA A 57 5.29 -3.53 4.04
CA ALA A 57 6.48 -3.67 3.20
C ALA A 57 7.36 -4.82 3.73
N LEU A 58 7.73 -5.72 2.83
CA LEU A 58 8.69 -6.80 3.10
C LEU A 58 10.12 -6.32 2.77
N PRO A 59 11.18 -6.97 3.28
CA PRO A 59 12.55 -6.59 2.97
C PRO A 59 12.86 -6.46 1.46
N ALA A 60 12.25 -7.30 0.63
CA ALA A 60 12.36 -7.23 -0.83
C ALA A 60 11.89 -5.89 -1.44
N ALA A 61 11.04 -5.13 -0.77
CA ALA A 61 10.58 -3.82 -1.23
C ALA A 61 11.70 -2.76 -1.25
N ALA A 62 12.81 -3.00 -0.55
CA ALA A 62 13.95 -2.09 -0.51
C ALA A 62 14.71 -2.04 -1.84
N SER A 63 14.81 -3.17 -2.54
CA SER A 63 15.52 -3.32 -3.81
C SER A 63 14.60 -3.34 -5.02
N ALA A 64 13.29 -3.50 -4.82
CA ALA A 64 12.32 -3.45 -5.91
C ALA A 64 12.28 -2.07 -6.58
N ASP A 65 12.20 -2.08 -7.91
CA ASP A 65 11.92 -0.87 -8.68
C ASP A 65 10.47 -0.40 -8.49
N PHE A 66 10.18 0.81 -8.97
CA PHE A 66 8.85 1.40 -8.80
C PHE A 66 7.76 0.64 -9.55
N ALA A 67 8.06 0.14 -10.76
CA ALA A 67 7.11 -0.58 -11.59
C ALA A 67 6.69 -1.91 -10.94
N THR A 68 7.64 -2.65 -10.39
CA THR A 68 7.41 -3.90 -9.66
C THR A 68 6.59 -3.63 -8.40
N LEU A 69 6.93 -2.59 -7.63
CA LEU A 69 6.14 -2.21 -6.45
C LEU A 69 4.71 -1.83 -6.82
N ARG A 70 4.53 -1.11 -7.94
CA ARG A 70 3.20 -0.71 -8.45
C ARG A 70 2.38 -1.93 -8.82
N ALA A 71 2.93 -2.85 -9.62
CA ALA A 71 2.24 -4.06 -10.03
C ALA A 71 1.80 -4.92 -8.84
N GLU A 72 2.67 -5.11 -7.85
CA GLU A 72 2.36 -5.87 -6.64
C GLU A 72 1.26 -5.22 -5.78
N VAL A 73 1.29 -3.89 -5.63
CA VAL A 73 0.26 -3.17 -4.87
C VAL A 73 -1.08 -3.22 -5.58
N VAL A 74 -1.13 -2.92 -6.88
CA VAL A 74 -2.36 -2.96 -7.69
C VAL A 74 -2.98 -4.35 -7.62
N ARG A 75 -2.19 -5.40 -7.88
CA ARG A 75 -2.64 -6.79 -7.79
C ARG A 75 -3.20 -7.15 -6.41
N CYS A 76 -2.62 -6.60 -5.33
CA CYS A 76 -3.13 -6.80 -3.98
C CYS A 76 -4.45 -6.06 -3.73
N LEU A 77 -4.58 -4.84 -4.23
CA LEU A 77 -5.79 -4.02 -4.09
C LEU A 77 -6.95 -4.62 -4.87
N GLU A 78 -6.74 -5.03 -6.12
CA GLU A 78 -7.76 -5.71 -6.94
C GLU A 78 -8.32 -6.95 -6.23
N ARG A 79 -7.44 -7.74 -5.60
CA ARG A 79 -7.86 -8.98 -4.93
C ARG A 79 -8.66 -8.76 -3.65
N LYS A 80 -8.39 -7.67 -2.91
CA LYS A 80 -8.85 -7.53 -1.51
C LYS A 80 -9.66 -6.26 -1.22
N ALA A 81 -9.61 -5.26 -2.09
CA ALA A 81 -10.15 -3.92 -1.85
C ALA A 81 -10.89 -3.31 -3.06
N ALA A 82 -11.03 -4.06 -4.16
CA ALA A 82 -11.79 -3.63 -5.33
C ALA A 82 -13.23 -3.24 -4.94
N ALA A 83 -13.71 -2.14 -5.54
CA ALA A 83 -15.06 -1.61 -5.35
C ALA A 83 -16.14 -2.66 -5.59
#